data_AF-A0A6A5HWR5-F1
#
_entry.id   AF-A0A6A5HWR5-F1
#
_cell.length_a   1.000
_cell.length_b   1.000
_cell.length_c   1.000
_cell.angle_alpha   90.00
_cell.angle_beta   90.00
_cell.angle_gamma   90.00
#
_symmetry.space_group_name_H-M   'P 1'
#
loop_
_entity.id
_entity.type
_entity.pdbx_description
1 polymer ?
#
loop_
_entity_poly.entity_id
_entity_poly.type
_entity_poly.pdbx_seq_one_letter_code
_entity_poly.pdbx_strand_id
1 'polypeptide(L)'
;MQLRSTVIYNVWVALKLFFGTEEIRMTVKFENLKPENESKEKNARWRLLYVDDMMNTGEFSITHEFSYLTGNDYYIDVYNSKKDRTTSTYRISIRHFRAEFLKWIDNVIVMFNATLNALAFDNICHPKVMKWIEERKPSLDKLAVDCSFPSVTIRNILNYCHPKNEFYTRCEVFEPSGWTPSSETTKSTHVTNSLDFNDLLKLGVPIINSQCTEFTDNVLNDFLKNWTTSMRKLEYLSVVRTPNNPEINEDTVIEGLDVTRMEQTVRFERGGRTFSFTGYSILNGRGQKAVFGIDRGFLPMLKNINYSLIRLNYAIDPAILEEYLFLSPNQETIQFDINLKSELEQNSKIYETEHLRVASLGQPTDHFLLNFSGRSLFLENTNVQKETIIECLRAWNSDMRYQNLNFLSIELYDVFTDVRQIMNQFNVKEIEKERNPPVFMIPRRSFFLSGTYSVELASRRYVVNESNGHVATFSMSNKIFAFAVWRMTEKEFLDKVSS
;
A
#
# COMPACT_ATOMS: atom_id res chain seq x y z
N MET A 1 -29.00 31.98 -13.21
CA MET A 1 -29.83 32.14 -11.99
C MET A 1 -29.02 32.97 -11.00
N GLN A 2 -29.45 34.20 -10.68
CA GLN A 2 -28.78 35.06 -9.69
C GLN A 2 -29.07 34.51 -8.28
N LEU A 3 -28.07 33.94 -7.62
CA LEU A 3 -28.12 33.64 -6.19
C LEU A 3 -27.72 34.92 -5.45
N ARG A 4 -28.66 35.47 -4.67
CA ARG A 4 -28.44 36.68 -3.88
C ARG A 4 -27.42 36.41 -2.77
N SER A 5 -26.48 37.33 -2.62
CA SER A 5 -25.42 37.32 -1.62
C SER A 5 -25.98 37.28 -0.19
N THR A 6 -25.70 36.21 0.54
CA THR A 6 -25.86 36.17 1.99
C THR A 6 -24.47 36.14 2.58
N VAL A 7 -24.19 37.08 3.50
CA VAL A 7 -22.91 37.25 4.18
C VAL A 7 -22.56 35.97 4.94
N ILE A 8 -21.62 35.19 4.40
CA ILE A 8 -20.97 34.09 5.13
C ILE A 8 -19.87 34.74 5.97
N TYR A 9 -20.01 34.68 7.30
CA TYR A 9 -18.95 35.11 8.24
C TYR A 9 -17.63 34.39 7.92
N ASN A 10 -16.50 35.04 8.17
CA ASN A 10 -15.11 34.63 7.89
C ASN A 10 -14.77 33.16 8.27
N VAL A 11 -15.25 32.22 7.47
CA VAL A 11 -14.85 30.81 7.50
C VAL A 11 -13.76 30.67 6.45
N TRP A 12 -12.57 30.27 6.87
CA TRP A 12 -11.52 29.95 5.92
C TRP A 12 -11.90 28.63 5.23
N VAL A 13 -12.16 28.70 3.93
CA VAL A 13 -12.55 27.54 3.11
C VAL A 13 -11.41 27.23 2.15
N ALA A 14 -10.79 26.07 2.35
CA ALA A 14 -9.74 25.57 1.47
C ALA A 14 -10.30 24.55 0.50
N LEU A 15 -10.04 24.76 -0.79
CA LEU A 15 -10.41 23.84 -1.85
C LEU A 15 -9.21 23.00 -2.29
N LYS A 16 -9.43 21.69 -2.42
CA LYS A 16 -8.51 20.77 -3.08
C LYS A 16 -9.22 20.12 -4.26
N LEU A 17 -8.57 20.07 -5.41
CA LEU A 17 -9.08 19.38 -6.60
C LEU A 17 -8.11 18.28 -7.00
N PHE A 18 -8.67 17.12 -7.33
CA PHE A 18 -7.96 15.98 -7.91
C PHE A 18 -8.65 15.59 -9.21
N PHE A 19 -7.89 15.55 -10.30
CA PHE A 19 -8.33 15.11 -11.61
C PHE A 19 -7.65 13.78 -11.91
N GLY A 20 -8.38 12.66 -11.78
CA GLY A 20 -7.85 11.33 -12.09
C GLY A 20 -8.49 10.68 -13.31
N THR A 21 -8.03 9.48 -13.62
CA THR A 21 -8.44 8.70 -14.81
C THR A 21 -9.89 8.29 -14.82
N GLU A 22 -10.46 7.99 -13.66
CA GLU A 22 -11.83 7.47 -13.52
C GLU A 22 -12.77 8.49 -12.87
N GLU A 23 -12.22 9.36 -12.03
CA GLU A 23 -12.98 10.34 -11.26
C GLU A 23 -12.26 11.68 -11.07
N ILE A 24 -13.07 12.72 -10.92
CA ILE A 24 -12.65 14.03 -10.43
C ILE A 24 -13.18 14.17 -9.02
N ARG A 25 -12.29 14.53 -8.10
CA ARG A 25 -12.63 14.75 -6.69
C ARG A 25 -12.42 16.21 -6.32
N MET A 26 -13.39 16.78 -5.64
CA MET A 26 -13.31 18.10 -5.03
C MET A 26 -13.49 17.96 -3.53
N THR A 27 -12.49 18.36 -2.75
CA THR A 27 -12.59 18.40 -1.29
C THR A 27 -12.64 19.84 -0.84
N VAL A 28 -13.74 20.19 -0.17
CA VAL A 28 -13.93 21.48 0.49
C VAL A 28 -13.67 21.27 1.97
N LYS A 29 -12.64 21.93 2.50
CA LYS A 29 -12.34 21.92 3.92
C LYS A 29 -12.84 23.20 4.55
N PHE A 30 -13.63 23.06 5.60
CA PHE A 30 -14.15 24.18 6.38
C PHE A 30 -13.43 24.23 7.72
N GLU A 31 -12.98 25.40 8.11
CA GLU A 31 -12.56 25.63 9.50
C GLU A 31 -13.76 26.09 10.33
N ASN A 32 -14.14 25.29 11.34
CA ASN A 32 -15.16 25.62 12.35
C ASN A 32 -16.63 25.63 11.87
N LEU A 33 -17.07 24.65 11.08
CA LEU A 33 -18.53 24.40 10.97
C LEU A 33 -18.99 23.56 12.15
N LYS A 34 -19.63 24.19 13.15
CA LYS A 34 -20.51 23.49 14.11
C LYS A 34 -21.52 22.65 13.31
N PRO A 35 -21.55 21.31 13.42
CA PRO A 35 -22.78 20.56 13.25
C PRO A 35 -23.49 20.68 14.60
N GLU A 36 -24.17 21.81 14.83
CA GLU A 36 -25.06 21.83 15.99
C GLU A 36 -26.24 20.91 15.70
N ASN A 37 -26.58 20.12 16.72
CA ASN A 37 -27.87 19.46 16.90
C ASN A 37 -29.05 20.46 16.96
N GLU A 38 -29.04 21.52 16.16
CA GLU A 38 -30.19 22.39 15.96
C GLU A 38 -31.12 21.72 14.96
N SER A 39 -32.14 21.12 15.54
CA SER A 39 -33.41 20.74 14.94
C SER A 39 -33.81 21.56 13.72
N LYS A 40 -34.53 20.90 12.81
CA LYS A 40 -35.27 21.36 11.62
C LYS A 40 -36.14 22.64 11.77
N GLU A 41 -36.02 23.45 12.82
CA GLU A 41 -36.88 24.61 13.05
C GLU A 41 -36.13 25.96 13.08
N LYS A 42 -36.43 26.76 12.06
CA LYS A 42 -36.57 28.23 12.09
C LYS A 42 -35.29 29.08 12.23
N ASN A 43 -34.42 29.01 11.23
CA ASN A 43 -33.71 30.20 10.79
C ASN A 43 -33.78 30.34 9.27
N ALA A 44 -34.77 31.07 8.77
CA ALA A 44 -35.06 31.21 7.32
C ALA A 44 -33.94 31.86 6.49
N ARG A 45 -32.83 32.24 7.13
CA ARG A 45 -31.63 32.82 6.49
C ARG A 45 -30.44 31.88 6.39
N TRP A 46 -30.50 30.68 6.99
CA TRP A 46 -29.46 29.66 6.85
C TRP A 46 -30.01 28.50 6.01
N ARG A 47 -29.36 28.21 4.88
CA ARG A 47 -29.68 27.06 4.04
C ARG A 47 -28.54 26.06 4.14
N LEU A 48 -28.75 24.94 4.82
CA LEU A 48 -27.85 23.78 4.67
C LEU A 48 -27.94 23.34 3.21
N LEU A 49 -26.84 23.47 2.47
CA LEU A 49 -26.73 22.93 1.12
C LEU A 49 -26.50 21.42 1.22
N TYR A 50 -27.59 20.67 1.38
CA TYR A 50 -27.59 19.26 1.00
C TYR A 50 -27.47 19.19 -0.53
N VAL A 51 -26.75 18.19 -1.05
CA VAL A 51 -26.53 18.03 -2.50
C VAL A 51 -27.86 17.87 -3.27
N ASP A 52 -28.96 17.52 -2.60
CA ASP A 52 -30.30 17.53 -3.20
C ASP A 52 -30.80 18.93 -3.61
N ASP A 53 -30.24 20.01 -3.03
CA ASP A 53 -30.53 21.41 -3.42
C ASP A 53 -29.65 21.90 -4.59
N MET A 54 -28.75 21.06 -5.12
CA MET A 54 -27.99 21.34 -6.34
C MET A 54 -28.15 20.24 -7.40
N MET A 55 -29.11 20.48 -8.29
CA MET A 55 -29.17 19.98 -9.66
C MET A 55 -29.40 18.47 -9.80
N ASN A 56 -30.68 18.09 -9.81
CA ASN A 56 -31.14 16.96 -10.63
C ASN A 56 -31.16 17.38 -12.11
N THR A 57 -29.99 17.71 -12.64
CA THR A 57 -29.76 17.74 -14.09
C THR A 57 -29.18 16.38 -14.40
N GLY A 58 -29.91 15.51 -15.10
CA GLY A 58 -29.55 14.11 -15.35
C GLY A 58 -28.28 13.87 -16.18
N GLU A 59 -27.19 14.59 -15.91
CA GLU A 59 -25.96 14.63 -16.70
C GLU A 59 -24.71 14.15 -15.95
N PHE A 60 -24.71 14.03 -14.61
CA PHE A 60 -23.61 13.44 -13.82
C PHE A 60 -24.10 12.99 -12.42
N SER A 61 -23.40 12.02 -11.82
CA SER A 61 -23.60 11.63 -10.41
C SER A 61 -22.55 12.29 -9.51
N ILE A 62 -23.01 12.95 -8.44
CA ILE A 62 -22.16 13.45 -7.36
C ILE A 62 -22.36 12.52 -6.16
N THR A 63 -21.28 11.92 -5.67
CA THR A 63 -21.31 11.29 -4.34
C THR A 63 -20.68 12.24 -3.34
N HIS A 64 -21.36 12.44 -2.20
CA HIS A 64 -20.90 13.31 -1.11
C HIS A 64 -20.51 12.47 0.09
N GLU A 65 -19.30 12.71 0.58
CA GLU A 65 -18.78 12.15 1.81
C GLU A 65 -18.49 13.30 2.77
N PHE A 66 -19.14 13.28 3.94
CA PHE A 66 -18.89 14.22 5.02
C PHE A 66 -18.05 13.53 6.09
N SER A 67 -16.91 14.13 6.43
CA SER A 67 -16.01 13.63 7.47
C SER A 67 -15.65 14.75 8.43
N TYR A 68 -15.55 14.44 9.72
CA TYR A 68 -14.98 15.32 10.74
C TYR A 68 -13.73 14.67 11.31
N LEU A 69 -12.61 15.39 11.34
CA LEU A 69 -11.37 14.93 11.94
C LEU A 69 -11.41 15.27 13.44
N THR A 70 -11.56 14.25 14.30
CA THR A 70 -11.42 14.39 15.75
C THR A 70 -9.94 14.39 16.13
N GLY A 71 -9.54 15.39 16.92
CA GLY A 71 -8.18 15.45 17.46
C GLY A 71 -7.97 14.46 18.60
N ASN A 72 -7.58 13.22 18.27
CA ASN A 72 -7.07 12.15 19.14
C ASN A 72 -8.05 11.36 20.05
N ASP A 73 -7.64 10.10 20.23
CA ASP A 73 -8.04 9.04 21.15
C ASP A 73 -9.15 8.05 20.72
N TYR A 74 -8.72 6.78 20.70
CA TYR A 74 -9.41 5.58 20.18
C TYR A 74 -10.67 5.16 20.96
N TYR A 75 -11.19 5.98 21.86
CA TYR A 75 -12.36 5.65 22.65
C TYR A 75 -13.14 6.93 22.95
N ILE A 76 -14.34 7.04 22.35
CA ILE A 76 -15.40 8.05 22.53
C ILE A 76 -15.34 9.24 21.55
N ASP A 77 -16.10 9.13 20.46
CA ASP A 77 -16.36 10.17 19.45
C ASP A 77 -17.17 11.35 20.05
N VAL A 78 -16.50 12.42 20.49
CA VAL A 78 -17.16 13.70 20.82
C VAL A 78 -16.59 14.80 19.95
N TYR A 79 -17.41 15.30 19.02
CA TYR A 79 -17.08 16.43 18.16
C TYR A 79 -16.79 17.70 18.98
N ASN A 80 -15.60 18.27 18.79
CA ASN A 80 -15.15 19.52 19.39
C ASN A 80 -15.11 20.67 18.36
N SER A 81 -16.16 21.49 18.35
CA SER A 81 -16.31 22.66 17.47
C SER A 81 -15.17 23.69 17.47
N LYS A 82 -14.25 23.64 18.45
CA LYS A 82 -13.09 24.55 18.53
C LYS A 82 -11.81 23.96 17.92
N LYS A 83 -11.75 22.65 17.68
CA LYS A 83 -10.55 21.93 17.20
C LYS A 83 -10.81 21.09 15.96
N ASP A 84 -12.03 20.63 15.78
CA ASP A 84 -12.36 19.65 14.77
C ASP A 84 -12.67 20.32 13.44
N ARG A 85 -12.03 19.80 12.40
CA ARG A 85 -12.16 20.28 11.02
C ARG A 85 -13.13 19.39 10.29
N THR A 86 -14.08 20.00 9.58
CA THR A 86 -15.02 19.27 8.73
C THR A 86 -14.58 19.35 7.28
N THR A 87 -14.71 18.25 6.57
CA THR A 87 -14.40 18.14 5.16
C THR A 87 -15.57 17.53 4.43
N SER A 88 -15.98 18.18 3.35
CA SER A 88 -16.91 17.63 2.37
C SER A 88 -16.11 17.21 1.14
N THR A 89 -16.20 15.95 0.77
CA THR A 89 -15.62 15.43 -0.48
C THR A 89 -16.72 15.11 -1.46
N TYR A 90 -16.58 15.64 -2.67
CA TYR A 90 -17.48 15.42 -3.79
C TYR A 90 -16.72 14.62 -4.85
N ARG A 91 -17.29 13.50 -5.32
CA ARG A 91 -16.68 12.67 -6.38
C ARG A 91 -17.59 12.61 -7.59
N ILE A 92 -16.99 12.73 -8.77
CA ILE A 92 -17.69 12.76 -10.06
C ILE A 92 -16.95 11.85 -11.03
N SER A 93 -17.68 10.97 -11.70
CA SER A 93 -17.11 10.13 -12.76
C SER A 93 -16.64 10.97 -13.94
N ILE A 94 -15.41 10.72 -14.44
CA ILE A 94 -14.85 11.46 -15.58
C ILE A 94 -15.69 11.32 -16.85
N ARG A 95 -16.43 10.21 -17.01
CA ARG A 95 -17.32 9.95 -18.15
C ARG A 95 -18.42 11.00 -18.29
N HIS A 96 -18.68 11.73 -17.22
CA HIS A 96 -19.67 12.79 -17.15
C HIS A 96 -19.04 14.19 -16.99
N PHE A 97 -17.71 14.31 -17.13
CA PHE A 97 -17.05 15.61 -17.04
C PHE A 97 -17.47 16.51 -18.22
N ARG A 98 -18.12 17.64 -17.89
CA ARG A 98 -18.48 18.69 -18.85
C ARG A 98 -17.92 20.05 -18.41
N ALA A 99 -17.92 21.04 -19.32
CA ALA A 99 -17.37 22.37 -19.02
C ALA A 99 -18.14 23.08 -17.90
N GLU A 100 -19.40 22.71 -17.72
CA GLU A 100 -20.32 23.13 -16.68
C GLU A 100 -19.79 22.81 -15.28
N PHE A 101 -19.00 21.74 -15.12
CA PHE A 101 -18.39 21.41 -13.83
C PHE A 101 -17.31 22.41 -13.43
N LEU A 102 -16.50 22.90 -14.37
CA LEU A 102 -15.51 23.95 -14.09
C LEU A 102 -16.20 25.24 -13.67
N LYS A 103 -17.33 25.58 -14.31
CA LYS A 103 -18.19 26.71 -13.88
C LYS A 103 -18.77 26.47 -12.49
N TRP A 104 -19.10 25.23 -12.14
CA TRP A 104 -19.56 24.90 -10.80
C TRP A 104 -18.46 25.08 -9.75
N ILE A 105 -17.22 24.65 -10.03
CA ILE A 105 -16.05 24.95 -9.19
C ILE A 105 -15.89 26.47 -9.02
N ASP A 106 -16.02 27.25 -10.10
CA ASP A 106 -15.97 28.71 -10.05
C ASP A 106 -17.03 29.28 -9.09
N ASN A 107 -18.26 28.77 -9.18
CA ASN A 107 -19.34 29.18 -8.30
C ASN A 107 -19.07 28.80 -6.83
N VAL A 108 -18.50 27.63 -6.56
CA VAL A 108 -18.11 27.23 -5.20
C VAL A 108 -17.04 28.17 -4.64
N ILE A 109 -16.02 28.50 -5.44
CA ILE A 109 -14.95 29.43 -5.05
C ILE A 109 -15.52 30.81 -4.73
N VAL A 110 -16.41 31.33 -5.58
CA VAL A 110 -17.03 32.64 -5.39
C VAL A 110 -17.99 32.64 -4.21
N MET A 111 -18.87 31.64 -4.09
CA MET A 111 -19.87 31.58 -3.03
C MET A 111 -19.26 31.45 -1.64
N PHE A 112 -18.21 30.64 -1.50
CA PHE A 112 -17.57 30.37 -0.20
C PHE A 112 -16.34 31.24 0.06
N ASN A 113 -16.01 32.17 -0.85
CA ASN A 113 -14.74 32.91 -0.83
C ASN A 113 -13.54 31.95 -0.62
N ALA A 114 -13.59 30.79 -1.28
CA ALA A 114 -12.66 29.70 -1.01
C ALA A 114 -11.33 29.91 -1.74
N THR A 115 -10.23 29.53 -1.09
CA THR A 115 -8.91 29.54 -1.73
C THR A 115 -8.60 28.16 -2.32
N LEU A 116 -8.21 28.13 -3.59
CA LEU A 116 -7.75 26.90 -4.23
C LEU A 116 -6.30 26.62 -3.81
N ASN A 117 -6.13 25.76 -2.82
CA ASN A 117 -4.82 25.55 -2.18
C ASN A 117 -4.07 24.35 -2.75
N ALA A 118 -4.79 23.37 -3.31
CA ALA A 118 -4.16 22.18 -3.86
C ALA A 118 -4.78 21.73 -5.18
N LEU A 119 -3.91 21.39 -6.13
CA LEU A 119 -4.27 20.68 -7.36
C LEU A 119 -3.51 19.37 -7.44
N ALA A 120 -4.19 18.34 -7.94
CA ALA A 120 -3.61 17.04 -8.20
C ALA A 120 -4.10 16.50 -9.56
N PHE A 121 -3.19 15.93 -10.34
CA PHE A 121 -3.48 15.34 -11.64
C PHE A 121 -2.95 13.91 -11.71
N ASP A 122 -3.78 13.01 -12.24
CA ASP A 122 -3.46 11.61 -12.48
C ASP A 122 -3.82 11.25 -13.93
N ASN A 123 -2.81 10.75 -14.66
CA ASN A 123 -2.74 10.19 -16.01
C ASN A 123 -3.46 10.87 -17.19
N ILE A 124 -4.57 11.59 -17.02
CA ILE A 124 -5.26 12.35 -18.10
C ILE A 124 -5.65 13.76 -17.61
N CYS A 125 -5.09 14.79 -18.27
CA CYS A 125 -5.41 16.18 -18.00
C CYS A 125 -6.21 16.71 -19.19
N HIS A 126 -7.52 16.82 -19.00
CA HIS A 126 -8.43 17.23 -20.07
C HIS A 126 -8.09 18.66 -20.55
N PRO A 127 -8.05 18.95 -21.87
CA PRO A 127 -7.65 20.28 -22.40
C PRO A 127 -8.44 21.46 -21.80
N LYS A 128 -9.73 21.28 -21.55
CA LYS A 128 -10.58 22.28 -20.85
C LYS A 128 -10.09 22.61 -19.44
N VAL A 129 -9.55 21.64 -18.70
CA VAL A 129 -8.98 21.86 -17.37
C VAL A 129 -7.71 22.70 -17.49
N MET A 130 -6.84 22.39 -18.47
CA MET A 130 -5.63 23.19 -18.72
C MET A 130 -5.94 24.63 -19.07
N LYS A 131 -6.91 24.86 -19.96
CA LYS A 131 -7.37 26.22 -20.30
C LYS A 131 -7.92 26.96 -19.06
N TRP A 132 -8.69 26.26 -18.23
CA TRP A 132 -9.22 26.84 -16.99
C TRP A 132 -8.13 27.20 -15.97
N ILE A 133 -7.07 26.39 -15.87
CA ILE A 133 -5.89 26.69 -15.04
C ILE A 133 -5.14 27.90 -15.60
N GLU A 134 -4.90 27.93 -16.91
CA GLU A 134 -4.19 29.01 -17.60
C GLU A 134 -4.90 30.36 -17.40
N GLU A 135 -6.22 30.38 -17.49
CA GLU A 135 -7.04 31.58 -17.27
C GLU A 135 -7.00 32.05 -15.81
N ARG A 136 -6.95 31.13 -14.85
CA ARG A 136 -7.00 31.42 -13.41
C ARG A 136 -5.67 31.71 -12.76
N LYS A 137 -4.58 31.08 -13.24
CA LYS A 137 -3.24 31.10 -12.64
C LYS A 137 -3.28 30.99 -11.11
N PRO A 138 -3.83 29.89 -10.58
CA PRO A 138 -4.13 29.80 -9.16
C PRO A 138 -2.87 29.86 -8.31
N SER A 139 -2.93 30.59 -7.19
CA SER A 139 -1.90 30.57 -6.15
C SER A 139 -2.06 29.30 -5.32
N LEU A 140 -1.24 28.29 -5.59
CA LEU A 140 -1.33 26.99 -4.91
C LEU A 140 -0.34 26.90 -3.75
N ASP A 141 -0.74 26.23 -2.67
CA ASP A 141 0.19 25.77 -1.64
C ASP A 141 0.82 24.43 -2.04
N LYS A 142 0.01 23.55 -2.66
CA LYS A 142 0.40 22.18 -3.02
C LYS A 142 0.05 21.86 -4.47
N LEU A 143 0.95 21.19 -5.18
CA LEU A 143 0.71 20.66 -6.52
C LEU A 143 1.18 19.21 -6.60
N ALA A 144 0.33 18.31 -7.09
CA ALA A 144 0.65 16.92 -7.33
C ALA A 144 0.44 16.56 -8.82
N VAL A 145 1.43 15.93 -9.46
CA VAL A 145 1.36 15.55 -10.89
C VAL A 145 1.87 14.11 -11.08
N ASP A 146 1.02 13.23 -11.58
CA ASP A 146 1.40 11.87 -12.02
C ASP A 146 1.90 11.87 -13.48
N CYS A 147 3.01 11.22 -13.81
CA CYS A 147 3.83 11.49 -14.99
C CYS A 147 3.51 10.61 -16.21
N SER A 148 2.40 9.88 -16.27
CA SER A 148 2.03 9.32 -17.58
C SER A 148 1.66 10.43 -18.60
N PHE A 149 1.58 11.70 -18.16
CA PHE A 149 1.44 12.86 -19.03
C PHE A 149 2.63 13.10 -19.96
N PRO A 150 2.40 13.30 -21.28
CA PRO A 150 3.44 13.77 -22.18
C PRO A 150 4.22 14.95 -21.58
N SER A 151 5.54 14.98 -21.76
CA SER A 151 6.43 16.02 -21.20
C SER A 151 5.95 17.46 -21.46
N VAL A 152 5.32 17.71 -22.61
CA VAL A 152 4.70 19.00 -22.97
C VAL A 152 3.56 19.37 -22.02
N THR A 153 2.71 18.41 -21.64
CA THR A 153 1.59 18.62 -20.71
C THR A 153 2.10 18.96 -19.31
N ILE A 154 3.14 18.27 -18.83
CA ILE A 154 3.76 18.57 -17.54
C ILE A 154 4.36 19.97 -17.55
N ARG A 155 5.14 20.34 -18.57
CA ARG A 155 5.69 21.70 -18.70
C ARG A 155 4.59 22.76 -18.71
N ASN A 156 3.47 22.52 -19.40
CA ASN A 156 2.34 23.44 -19.38
C ASN A 156 1.73 23.56 -17.98
N ILE A 157 1.57 22.46 -17.24
CA ILE A 157 1.12 22.51 -15.84
C ILE A 157 2.10 23.35 -15.00
N LEU A 158 3.40 23.10 -15.10
CA LEU A 158 4.43 23.83 -14.34
C LEU A 158 4.56 25.31 -14.75
N ASN A 159 4.20 25.66 -15.98
CA ASN A 159 4.16 27.04 -16.46
C ASN A 159 2.97 27.84 -15.91
N TYR A 160 1.87 27.18 -15.55
CA TYR A 160 0.65 27.84 -15.08
C TYR A 160 0.39 27.65 -13.58
N CYS A 161 0.99 26.63 -12.97
CA CYS A 161 0.85 26.30 -11.56
C CYS A 161 2.19 26.48 -10.85
N HIS A 162 2.26 27.47 -9.96
CA HIS A 162 3.45 27.72 -9.13
C HIS A 162 3.11 27.43 -7.66
N PRO A 163 3.33 26.18 -7.18
CA PRO A 163 3.13 25.85 -5.78
C PRO A 163 4.09 26.65 -4.89
N LYS A 164 3.64 27.07 -3.71
CA LYS A 164 4.45 27.82 -2.74
C LYS A 164 5.22 26.92 -1.77
N ASN A 165 4.62 25.80 -1.37
CA ASN A 165 5.12 24.99 -0.26
C ASN A 165 5.52 23.57 -0.69
N GLU A 166 4.65 22.86 -1.40
CA GLU A 166 4.86 21.45 -1.69
C GLU A 166 4.62 21.14 -3.16
N PHE A 167 5.59 20.44 -3.76
CA PHE A 167 5.44 19.81 -5.05
C PHE A 167 5.58 18.29 -4.90
N TYR A 168 4.62 17.57 -5.47
CA TYR A 168 4.62 16.12 -5.54
C TYR A 168 4.57 15.70 -7.01
N THR A 169 5.41 14.74 -7.36
CA THR A 169 5.33 14.11 -8.67
C THR A 169 5.59 12.61 -8.55
N ARG A 170 4.93 11.83 -9.40
CA ARG A 170 5.12 10.37 -9.51
C ARG A 170 5.14 10.01 -10.96
N CYS A 171 6.08 9.19 -11.42
CA CYS A 171 6.07 8.64 -12.77
C CYS A 171 5.88 7.13 -12.67
N GLU A 172 4.65 6.64 -12.88
CA GLU A 172 4.40 5.20 -12.93
C GLU A 172 4.82 4.64 -14.30
N VAL A 173 5.74 3.68 -14.31
CA VAL A 173 5.90 2.75 -15.44
C VAL A 173 4.87 1.65 -15.22
N PHE A 174 3.72 1.74 -15.87
CA PHE A 174 2.77 0.63 -15.88
C PHE A 174 3.38 -0.55 -16.64
N GLU A 175 3.57 -1.69 -15.96
CA GLU A 175 2.95 -2.90 -16.49
C GLU A 175 1.47 -2.84 -16.11
N PRO A 176 0.53 -3.05 -17.04
CA PRO A 176 -0.89 -2.94 -16.74
C PRO A 176 -1.26 -3.89 -15.60
N SER A 177 -1.78 -3.34 -14.51
CA SER A 177 -2.37 -4.15 -13.45
C SER A 177 -3.66 -4.79 -13.98
N GLY A 178 -3.61 -6.08 -14.28
CA GLY A 178 -4.78 -6.93 -14.52
C GLY A 178 -5.10 -7.23 -15.99
N TRP A 179 -5.07 -8.52 -16.32
CA TRP A 179 -5.72 -9.14 -17.48
C TRP A 179 -5.38 -8.56 -18.87
N THR A 180 -4.15 -8.79 -19.34
CA THR A 180 -3.87 -8.81 -20.78
C THR A 180 -3.12 -10.09 -21.12
N PRO A 181 -3.61 -10.92 -22.08
CA PRO A 181 -2.93 -12.15 -22.47
C PRO A 181 -1.52 -11.84 -22.98
N SER A 182 -0.55 -12.65 -22.54
CA SER A 182 0.89 -12.46 -22.72
C SER A 182 1.39 -12.60 -24.17
N SER A 183 0.51 -12.64 -25.18
CA SER A 183 0.88 -12.77 -26.59
C SER A 183 0.89 -11.44 -27.38
N GLU A 184 0.44 -10.33 -26.80
CA GLU A 184 0.46 -9.00 -27.45
C GLU A 184 1.29 -7.93 -26.72
N THR A 185 1.91 -8.23 -25.58
CA THR A 185 2.72 -7.27 -24.80
C THR A 185 4.13 -7.01 -25.35
N THR A 186 4.42 -7.46 -26.57
CA THR A 186 5.69 -7.10 -27.24
C THR A 186 5.51 -5.78 -28.00
N LYS A 187 6.05 -4.71 -27.40
CA LYS A 187 6.22 -3.34 -27.96
C LYS A 187 5.01 -2.39 -27.87
N SER A 188 4.69 -1.88 -26.68
CA SER A 188 4.15 -0.52 -26.45
C SER A 188 4.00 -0.36 -24.93
N THR A 189 4.47 0.66 -24.20
CA THR A 189 5.00 1.99 -24.49
C THR A 189 5.94 2.32 -23.33
N HIS A 190 7.25 2.43 -23.58
CA HIS A 190 8.13 3.14 -22.65
C HIS A 190 7.71 4.60 -22.71
N VAL A 191 6.82 5.01 -21.80
CA VAL A 191 6.50 6.42 -21.63
C VAL A 191 7.69 7.04 -20.89
N THR A 192 8.73 7.41 -21.66
CA THR A 192 9.88 8.20 -21.20
C THR A 192 9.44 9.65 -20.99
N ASN A 193 8.52 9.89 -20.07
CA ASN A 193 8.20 11.24 -19.61
C ASN A 193 9.16 11.63 -18.49
N SER A 194 10.41 11.86 -18.87
CA SER A 194 11.45 12.37 -17.97
C SER A 194 11.16 13.85 -17.66
N LEU A 195 10.47 14.11 -16.55
CA LEU A 195 10.61 15.42 -15.91
C LEU A 195 12.10 15.56 -15.53
N ASP A 196 12.80 16.53 -16.13
CA ASP A 196 14.20 16.78 -15.80
C ASP A 196 14.27 17.27 -14.34
N PHE A 197 15.16 16.68 -13.54
CA PHE A 197 15.40 17.12 -12.16
C PHE A 197 15.75 18.62 -12.08
N ASN A 198 16.38 19.18 -13.12
CA ASN A 198 16.63 20.61 -13.19
C ASN A 198 15.35 21.46 -13.31
N ASP A 199 14.28 20.93 -13.89
CA ASP A 199 12.97 21.60 -13.92
C ASP A 199 12.34 21.65 -12.51
N LEU A 200 12.65 20.68 -11.64
CA LEU A 200 12.23 20.70 -10.23
C LEU A 200 12.90 21.85 -9.47
N LEU A 201 14.20 22.10 -9.70
CA LEU A 201 14.87 23.26 -9.10
C LEU A 201 14.17 24.56 -9.50
N LYS A 202 13.73 24.68 -10.76
CA LYS A 202 13.08 25.88 -11.29
C LYS A 202 11.81 26.27 -10.54
N LEU A 203 11.14 25.33 -9.88
CA LEU A 203 9.94 25.58 -9.08
C LEU A 203 10.23 26.40 -7.81
N GLY A 204 11.43 26.29 -7.23
CA GLY A 204 11.82 27.05 -6.04
C GLY A 204 10.97 26.74 -4.79
N VAL A 205 10.37 25.55 -4.73
CA VAL A 205 9.57 25.09 -3.60
C VAL A 205 10.43 24.47 -2.50
N PRO A 206 10.07 24.67 -1.22
CA PRO A 206 10.83 24.11 -0.10
C PRO A 206 10.71 22.60 0.02
N ILE A 207 9.59 22.00 -0.39
CA ILE A 207 9.35 20.55 -0.23
C ILE A 207 9.09 19.93 -1.60
N ILE A 208 9.97 19.01 -2.01
CA ILE A 208 9.86 18.26 -3.27
C ILE A 208 9.78 16.77 -2.95
N ASN A 209 8.72 16.14 -3.44
CA ASN A 209 8.56 14.70 -3.41
C ASN A 209 8.53 14.20 -4.84
N SER A 210 9.56 13.47 -5.26
CA SER A 210 9.70 12.96 -6.61
C SER A 210 9.77 11.44 -6.61
N GLN A 211 8.72 10.80 -7.09
CA GLN A 211 8.71 9.37 -7.41
C GLN A 211 8.90 9.21 -8.92
N CYS A 212 9.96 9.79 -9.49
CA CYS A 212 10.19 9.87 -10.94
C CYS A 212 11.22 8.84 -11.43
N THR A 213 11.12 8.46 -12.71
CA THR A 213 11.82 7.30 -13.30
C THR A 213 12.94 7.70 -14.27
N GLU A 214 13.96 6.84 -14.34
CA GLU A 214 15.24 6.96 -15.09
C GLU A 214 16.03 8.27 -14.92
N PHE A 215 16.57 8.49 -13.73
CA PHE A 215 17.72 9.37 -13.52
C PHE A 215 18.93 8.55 -13.07
N THR A 216 20.13 8.97 -13.47
CA THR A 216 21.39 8.37 -12.99
C THR A 216 21.78 8.97 -11.64
N ASP A 217 22.63 8.27 -10.88
CA ASP A 217 23.18 8.78 -9.62
C ASP A 217 23.89 10.13 -9.82
N ASN A 218 24.59 10.28 -10.95
CA ASN A 218 25.26 11.53 -11.32
C ASN A 218 24.28 12.69 -11.55
N VAL A 219 23.14 12.46 -12.23
CA VAL A 219 22.13 13.50 -12.44
C VAL A 219 21.55 13.98 -11.11
N LEU A 220 21.35 13.07 -10.16
CA LEU A 220 20.89 13.41 -8.83
C LEU A 220 21.98 14.16 -8.02
N ASN A 221 23.24 13.72 -8.10
CA ASN A 221 24.37 14.41 -7.49
C ASN A 221 24.51 15.85 -8.04
N ASP A 222 24.45 16.02 -9.37
CA ASP A 222 24.51 17.32 -10.04
C ASP A 222 23.37 18.23 -9.58
N PHE A 223 22.15 17.70 -9.45
CA PHE A 223 21.01 18.44 -8.89
C PHE A 223 21.33 18.96 -7.47
N LEU A 224 21.85 18.09 -6.60
CA LEU A 224 22.16 18.46 -5.21
C LEU A 224 23.29 19.49 -5.15
N LYS A 225 24.35 19.33 -5.95
CA LYS A 225 25.43 20.32 -6.08
C LYS A 225 24.91 21.66 -6.59
N ASN A 226 24.06 21.65 -7.62
CA ASN A 226 23.41 22.85 -8.13
C ASN A 226 22.54 23.52 -7.05
N TRP A 227 21.82 22.74 -6.25
CA TRP A 227 21.07 23.29 -5.12
C TRP A 227 21.99 23.94 -4.08
N THR A 228 23.09 23.30 -3.69
CA THR A 228 24.00 23.81 -2.65
C THR A 228 24.62 25.17 -3.00
N THR A 229 24.68 25.50 -4.29
CA THR A 229 25.18 26.77 -4.82
C THR A 229 24.06 27.75 -5.23
N SER A 230 22.81 27.30 -5.28
CA SER A 230 21.66 28.12 -5.69
C SER A 230 21.17 29.05 -4.57
N MET A 231 20.43 30.10 -4.95
CA MET A 231 19.68 30.96 -4.00
C MET A 231 18.32 30.37 -3.60
N ARG A 232 18.02 29.12 -3.97
CA ARG A 232 16.68 28.55 -3.86
C ARG A 232 16.51 27.83 -2.53
N LYS A 233 15.32 27.98 -1.94
CA LYS A 233 14.96 27.31 -0.69
C LYS A 233 14.57 25.86 -0.99
N LEU A 234 15.29 24.92 -0.39
CA LEU A 234 14.91 23.50 -0.31
C LEU A 234 15.09 23.08 1.14
N GLU A 235 14.03 22.57 1.73
CA GLU A 235 14.04 21.98 3.07
C GLU A 235 14.05 20.45 2.95
N TYR A 236 13.38 19.91 1.92
CA TYR A 236 13.17 18.49 1.79
C TYR A 236 13.13 18.01 0.33
N LEU A 237 13.86 16.93 0.07
CA LEU A 237 13.79 16.15 -1.17
C LEU A 237 13.66 14.67 -0.87
N SER A 238 12.59 14.03 -1.35
CA SER A 238 12.48 12.57 -1.40
C SER A 238 12.57 12.10 -2.85
N VAL A 239 13.39 11.07 -3.09
CA VAL A 239 13.47 10.41 -4.40
C VAL A 239 13.21 8.91 -4.30
N VAL A 240 12.54 8.37 -5.33
CA VAL A 240 12.36 6.92 -5.54
C VAL A 240 12.75 6.61 -6.98
N ARG A 241 13.61 5.60 -7.21
CA ARG A 241 13.95 5.10 -8.55
C ARG A 241 13.05 3.91 -8.91
N THR A 242 12.70 3.75 -10.19
CA THR A 242 11.84 2.66 -10.67
C THR A 242 12.37 1.27 -10.35
N PRO A 243 11.50 0.24 -10.26
CA PRO A 243 11.91 -1.15 -10.03
C PRO A 243 12.88 -1.74 -11.07
N ASN A 244 12.97 -1.14 -12.26
CA ASN A 244 13.72 -1.63 -13.42
C ASN A 244 15.18 -1.13 -13.48
N ASN A 245 15.63 -0.27 -12.56
CA ASN A 245 16.99 0.28 -12.52
C ASN A 245 17.58 0.03 -11.11
N PRO A 246 18.86 -0.38 -10.99
CA PRO A 246 19.50 -0.70 -9.72
C PRO A 246 19.34 0.35 -8.60
N GLU A 247 19.50 -0.15 -7.37
CA GLU A 247 19.60 0.61 -6.13
C GLU A 247 20.43 1.89 -6.32
N ILE A 248 19.97 3.00 -5.72
CA ILE A 248 20.70 4.27 -5.79
C ILE A 248 22.05 4.09 -5.12
N ASN A 249 23.14 4.32 -5.85
CA ASN A 249 24.47 4.32 -5.26
C ASN A 249 24.65 5.60 -4.43
N GLU A 250 24.50 5.47 -3.12
CA GLU A 250 24.54 6.59 -2.18
C GLU A 250 25.89 7.31 -2.22
N ASP A 251 27.01 6.57 -2.34
CA ASP A 251 28.35 7.14 -2.37
C ASP A 251 28.51 8.09 -3.56
N THR A 252 28.02 7.68 -4.74
CA THR A 252 27.99 8.52 -5.94
C THR A 252 27.09 9.74 -5.76
N VAL A 253 25.91 9.56 -5.14
CA VAL A 253 24.95 10.66 -4.96
C VAL A 253 25.47 11.72 -3.98
N ILE A 254 26.18 11.32 -2.93
CA ILE A 254 26.70 12.24 -1.90
C ILE A 254 28.10 12.77 -2.20
N GLU A 255 28.76 12.30 -3.26
CA GLU A 255 30.13 12.68 -3.59
C GLU A 255 30.29 14.19 -3.74
N GLY A 256 31.20 14.77 -2.94
CA GLY A 256 31.51 16.20 -2.96
C GLY A 256 30.46 17.11 -2.30
N LEU A 257 29.51 16.54 -1.53
CA LEU A 257 28.53 17.28 -0.75
C LEU A 257 28.89 17.23 0.75
N ASP A 258 28.56 18.31 1.48
CA ASP A 258 28.65 18.33 2.95
C ASP A 258 27.43 17.63 3.54
N VAL A 259 27.59 16.33 3.83
CA VAL A 259 26.50 15.46 4.26
C VAL A 259 26.68 14.91 5.67
N THR A 260 25.57 14.78 6.38
CA THR A 260 25.48 14.04 7.65
C THR A 260 24.44 12.95 7.49
N ARG A 261 24.85 11.68 7.63
CA ARG A 261 23.92 10.55 7.60
C ARG A 261 22.95 10.63 8.78
N MET A 262 21.67 10.39 8.52
CA MET A 262 20.64 10.41 9.56
C MET A 262 20.45 9.01 10.14
N GLU A 263 20.68 8.87 11.45
CA GLU A 263 20.52 7.59 12.16
C GLU A 263 19.06 7.24 12.49
N GLN A 264 18.16 8.23 12.43
CA GLN A 264 16.75 8.06 12.75
C GLN A 264 15.87 8.26 11.53
N THR A 265 14.87 7.39 11.40
CA THR A 265 13.88 7.46 10.33
C THR A 265 13.03 8.72 10.48
N VAL A 266 13.05 9.60 9.47
CA VAL A 266 12.25 10.84 9.48
C VAL A 266 10.83 10.50 9.06
N ARG A 267 9.85 10.86 9.90
CA ARG A 267 8.42 10.66 9.63
C ARG A 267 7.86 11.83 8.84
N PHE A 268 7.19 11.58 7.72
CA PHE A 268 6.48 12.62 6.98
C PHE A 268 5.05 12.21 6.64
N GLU A 269 4.13 13.17 6.67
CA GLU A 269 2.74 12.96 6.27
C GLU A 269 2.53 13.29 4.80
N ARG A 270 2.12 12.30 4.02
CA ARG A 270 1.65 12.48 2.64
C ARG A 270 0.21 11.97 2.54
N GLY A 271 -0.72 12.86 2.21
CA GLY A 271 -2.14 12.51 2.03
C GLY A 271 -2.77 11.81 3.24
N GLY A 272 -2.29 12.07 4.46
CA GLY A 272 -2.74 11.40 5.69
C GLY A 272 -2.03 10.07 6.01
N ARG A 273 -0.99 9.68 5.26
CA ARG A 273 -0.14 8.52 5.54
C ARG A 273 1.22 8.96 6.03
N THR A 274 1.74 8.32 7.08
CA THR A 274 3.10 8.53 7.58
C THR A 274 4.07 7.65 6.80
N PHE A 275 5.10 8.26 6.25
CA PHE A 275 6.21 7.58 5.57
C PHE A 275 7.49 7.76 6.38
N SER A 276 8.39 6.79 6.27
CA SER A 276 9.61 6.74 7.06
C SER A 276 10.77 6.32 6.15
N PHE A 277 11.81 7.16 6.02
CA PHE A 277 12.98 6.89 5.17
C PHE A 277 14.30 7.07 5.94
N THR A 278 15.34 6.43 5.43
CA THR A 278 16.75 6.68 5.78
C THR A 278 17.36 7.65 4.75
N GLY A 279 18.24 8.55 5.18
CA GLY A 279 18.71 9.61 4.32
C GLY A 279 19.84 10.45 4.88
N TYR A 280 20.09 11.58 4.22
CA TYR A 280 21.19 12.48 4.48
C TYR A 280 20.67 13.89 4.77
N SER A 281 21.31 14.55 5.71
CA SER A 281 21.24 16.00 5.85
C SER A 281 22.32 16.62 5.00
N ILE A 282 21.99 17.61 4.19
CA ILE A 282 22.95 18.31 3.33
C ILE A 282 22.99 19.79 3.71
N LEU A 283 24.19 20.34 3.90
CA LEU A 283 24.40 21.77 4.12
C LEU A 283 24.75 22.47 2.80
N ASN A 284 24.08 23.58 2.52
CA ASN A 284 24.46 24.45 1.42
C ASN A 284 25.50 25.50 1.83
N GLY A 285 26.06 26.22 0.84
CA GLY A 285 27.09 27.26 1.09
C GLY A 285 26.63 28.46 1.93
N ARG A 286 25.37 28.49 2.39
CA ARG A 286 24.79 29.50 3.27
C ARG A 286 24.45 28.96 4.67
N GLY A 287 24.77 27.70 4.96
CA GLY A 287 24.40 27.04 6.22
C GLY A 287 22.93 26.65 6.32
N GLN A 288 22.18 26.65 5.21
CA GLN A 288 20.84 26.05 5.19
C GLN A 288 20.96 24.54 5.07
N LYS A 289 20.13 23.84 5.84
CA LYS A 289 20.09 22.38 5.90
C LYS A 289 18.88 21.87 5.14
N ALA A 290 19.08 20.96 4.19
CA ALA A 290 18.02 20.20 3.55
C ALA A 290 18.13 18.73 3.95
N VAL A 291 16.98 18.05 4.06
CA VAL A 291 16.93 16.61 4.25
C VAL A 291 16.67 15.94 2.91
N PHE A 292 17.54 15.00 2.57
CA PHE A 292 17.46 14.17 1.39
C PHE A 292 17.15 12.73 1.78
N GLY A 293 16.04 12.21 1.28
CA GLY A 293 15.58 10.86 1.55
C GLY A 293 15.58 9.97 0.32
N ILE A 294 16.14 8.77 0.47
CA ILE A 294 16.00 7.69 -0.51
C ILE A 294 14.88 6.79 -0.01
N ASP A 295 13.73 6.86 -0.67
CA ASP A 295 12.59 6.02 -0.32
C ASP A 295 12.76 4.64 -0.98
N ARG A 296 13.29 3.70 -0.19
CA ARG A 296 13.49 2.29 -0.58
C ARG A 296 12.22 1.44 -0.48
N GLY A 297 11.03 2.05 -0.35
CA GLY A 297 9.80 1.29 -0.11
C GLY A 297 9.72 0.69 1.29
N PHE A 298 10.30 1.36 2.27
CA PHE A 298 10.73 0.76 3.52
C PHE A 298 9.57 0.27 4.42
N LEU A 299 9.71 -0.95 4.96
CA LEU A 299 8.86 -1.50 6.01
C LEU A 299 9.24 -0.85 7.36
N PRO A 300 8.36 -0.10 8.04
CA PRO A 300 8.76 0.68 9.22
C PRO A 300 9.50 -0.16 10.27
N MET A 301 10.67 0.33 10.72
CA MET A 301 11.51 -0.32 11.72
C MET A 301 10.85 -0.24 13.10
N LEU A 302 10.01 -1.23 13.42
CA LEU A 302 9.28 -1.26 14.69
C LEU A 302 9.95 -2.25 15.65
N LYS A 303 10.50 -1.73 16.75
CA LYS A 303 10.99 -2.57 17.85
C LYS A 303 9.79 -3.17 18.61
N ASN A 304 9.95 -4.41 19.10
CA ASN A 304 8.96 -5.14 19.91
C ASN A 304 7.65 -5.48 19.18
N ILE A 305 7.72 -5.78 17.88
CA ILE A 305 6.59 -6.35 17.15
C ILE A 305 6.64 -7.88 17.22
N ASN A 306 5.51 -8.50 17.54
CA ASN A 306 5.34 -9.96 17.47
C ASN A 306 4.51 -10.40 16.25
N TYR A 307 3.91 -9.44 15.55
CA TYR A 307 3.05 -9.69 14.40
C TYR A 307 3.37 -8.70 13.30
N SER A 308 3.52 -9.19 12.08
CA SER A 308 3.75 -8.34 10.91
C SER A 308 2.91 -8.79 9.73
N LEU A 309 2.27 -7.80 9.10
CA LEU A 309 1.55 -7.94 7.85
C LEU A 309 2.30 -7.12 6.80
N ILE A 310 2.94 -7.82 5.88
CA ILE A 310 3.79 -7.24 4.84
C ILE A 310 3.08 -7.42 3.50
N ARG A 311 2.66 -6.31 2.90
CA ARG A 311 2.10 -6.27 1.55
C ARG A 311 2.97 -5.42 0.66
N LEU A 312 3.45 -6.02 -0.42
CA LEU A 312 4.30 -5.36 -1.39
C LEU A 312 3.53 -5.23 -2.70
N ASN A 313 3.37 -4.00 -3.17
CA ASN A 313 2.67 -3.73 -4.43
C ASN A 313 3.57 -3.92 -5.65
N TYR A 314 4.85 -4.26 -5.46
CA TYR A 314 5.86 -4.40 -6.49
C TYR A 314 6.91 -5.44 -6.09
N ALA A 315 7.62 -5.97 -7.08
CA ALA A 315 8.69 -6.94 -6.86
C ALA A 315 9.84 -6.28 -6.10
N ILE A 316 10.18 -6.76 -4.90
CA ILE A 316 11.32 -6.25 -4.12
C ILE A 316 12.53 -7.18 -4.19
N ASP A 317 13.71 -6.59 -3.95
CA ASP A 317 14.92 -7.36 -3.68
C ASP A 317 14.80 -8.07 -2.32
N PRO A 318 15.05 -9.39 -2.23
CA PRO A 318 15.10 -10.12 -0.97
C PRO A 318 15.94 -9.48 0.13
N ALA A 319 17.05 -8.81 -0.22
CA ALA A 319 17.93 -8.17 0.76
C ALA A 319 17.21 -7.12 1.63
N ILE A 320 16.21 -6.43 1.07
CA ILE A 320 15.40 -5.45 1.80
C ILE A 320 14.53 -6.14 2.86
N LEU A 321 13.96 -7.32 2.51
CA LEU A 321 13.19 -8.10 3.47
C LEU A 321 14.10 -8.70 4.55
N GLU A 322 15.28 -9.19 4.18
CA GLU A 322 16.25 -9.70 5.16
C GLU A 322 16.70 -8.63 6.15
N GLU A 323 16.99 -7.42 5.67
CA GLU A 323 17.32 -6.28 6.53
C GLU A 323 16.19 -5.99 7.52
N TYR A 324 14.94 -6.00 7.06
CA TYR A 324 13.77 -5.82 7.92
C TYR A 324 13.62 -6.90 8.99
N LEU A 325 13.78 -8.18 8.61
CA LEU A 325 13.70 -9.33 9.52
C LEU A 325 14.85 -9.31 10.54
N PHE A 326 16.06 -8.94 10.11
CA PHE A 326 17.22 -8.79 10.98
C PHE A 326 16.96 -7.74 12.07
N LEU A 327 16.32 -6.62 11.70
CA LEU A 327 16.05 -5.49 12.59
C LEU A 327 14.79 -5.68 13.43
N SER A 328 13.94 -6.64 13.08
CA SER A 328 12.69 -6.99 13.77
C SER A 328 12.69 -8.43 14.32
N PRO A 329 13.64 -8.79 15.21
CA PRO A 329 13.92 -10.20 15.53
C PRO A 329 12.85 -10.95 16.33
N ASN A 330 11.82 -10.26 16.87
CA ASN A 330 10.85 -10.84 17.80
C ASN A 330 9.52 -11.23 17.13
N GLN A 331 9.53 -11.48 15.82
CA GLN A 331 8.32 -11.78 15.06
C GLN A 331 7.85 -13.22 15.28
N GLU A 332 6.77 -13.37 16.04
CA GLU A 332 6.08 -14.63 16.25
C GLU A 332 5.26 -15.04 15.02
N THR A 333 4.63 -14.05 14.37
CA THR A 333 3.76 -14.26 13.22
C THR A 333 4.09 -13.29 12.09
N ILE A 334 4.28 -13.82 10.89
CA ILE A 334 4.48 -13.05 9.67
C ILE A 334 3.44 -13.47 8.63
N GLN A 335 2.70 -12.49 8.11
CA GLN A 335 1.86 -12.65 6.94
C GLN A 335 2.44 -11.83 5.81
N PHE A 336 2.73 -12.51 4.70
CA PHE A 336 3.46 -11.95 3.59
C PHE A 336 2.77 -12.25 2.26
N ASP A 337 2.51 -11.21 1.47
CA ASP A 337 2.14 -11.35 0.07
C ASP A 337 3.41 -11.19 -0.77
N ILE A 338 3.83 -12.28 -1.42
CA ILE A 338 5.05 -12.33 -2.21
C ILE A 338 4.86 -11.60 -3.52
N ASN A 339 5.76 -10.66 -3.73
CA ASN A 339 6.29 -10.30 -5.02
C ASN A 339 7.81 -10.10 -4.81
N LEU A 340 8.59 -11.17 -4.85
CA LEU A 340 10.05 -11.11 -4.70
C LEU A 340 10.72 -11.28 -6.06
N LYS A 341 11.82 -10.56 -6.30
CA LYS A 341 12.63 -10.69 -7.54
C LYS A 341 13.39 -12.01 -7.62
N SER A 342 13.68 -12.63 -6.48
CA SER A 342 14.35 -13.93 -6.35
C SER A 342 14.02 -14.58 -4.99
N GLU A 343 14.52 -15.79 -4.77
CA GLU A 343 14.37 -16.49 -3.49
C GLU A 343 15.13 -15.80 -2.35
N LEU A 344 14.69 -16.03 -1.12
CA LEU A 344 15.38 -15.58 0.10
C LEU A 344 16.62 -16.42 0.38
N GLU A 345 17.50 -15.91 1.24
CA GLU A 345 18.68 -16.66 1.70
C GLU A 345 18.25 -17.90 2.50
N GLN A 346 18.97 -19.02 2.39
CA GLN A 346 18.61 -20.28 3.06
C GLN A 346 18.54 -20.18 4.59
N ASN A 347 19.30 -19.25 5.18
CA ASN A 347 19.35 -18.95 6.61
C ASN A 347 18.47 -17.76 7.00
N SER A 348 17.51 -17.38 6.14
CA SER A 348 16.55 -16.33 6.44
C SER A 348 15.77 -16.63 7.73
N LYS A 349 15.68 -15.63 8.60
CA LYS A 349 14.92 -15.74 9.85
C LYS A 349 13.43 -15.96 9.63
N ILE A 350 12.91 -15.66 8.44
CA ILE A 350 11.50 -15.87 8.13
C ILE A 350 11.09 -17.34 8.31
N TYR A 351 11.99 -18.28 8.02
CA TYR A 351 11.74 -19.71 8.10
C TYR A 351 11.62 -20.22 9.54
N GLU A 352 12.17 -19.47 10.49
CA GLU A 352 12.14 -19.79 11.93
C GLU A 352 10.91 -19.21 12.65
N THR A 353 10.10 -18.40 11.95
CA THR A 353 8.88 -17.78 12.49
C THR A 353 7.90 -18.84 12.98
N GLU A 354 7.27 -18.66 14.15
CA GLU A 354 6.33 -19.65 14.68
C GLU A 354 5.11 -19.85 13.76
N HIS A 355 4.58 -18.76 13.21
CA HIS A 355 3.43 -18.77 12.31
C HIS A 355 3.74 -17.97 11.04
N LEU A 356 3.90 -18.66 9.92
CA LEU A 356 4.19 -18.05 8.64
C LEU A 356 3.03 -18.26 7.66
N ARG A 357 2.57 -17.17 7.06
CA ARG A 357 1.62 -17.21 5.94
C ARG A 357 2.20 -16.45 4.76
N VAL A 358 2.17 -17.10 3.61
CA VAL A 358 2.77 -16.64 2.36
C VAL A 358 1.72 -16.76 1.27
N ALA A 359 1.41 -15.68 0.55
CA ALA A 359 0.63 -15.78 -0.69
C ALA A 359 1.43 -15.32 -1.88
N SER A 360 1.55 -16.13 -2.94
CA SER A 360 2.55 -15.90 -3.99
C SER A 360 2.01 -15.79 -5.42
N LEU A 361 0.70 -15.71 -5.62
CA LEU A 361 0.05 -15.52 -6.94
C LEU A 361 0.62 -16.43 -8.06
N GLY A 362 0.95 -17.67 -7.73
CA GLY A 362 1.49 -18.67 -8.64
C GLY A 362 3.02 -18.73 -8.73
N GLN A 363 3.75 -17.86 -8.01
CA GLN A 363 5.21 -17.97 -7.91
C GLN A 363 5.61 -19.24 -7.13
N PRO A 364 6.72 -19.90 -7.51
CA PRO A 364 7.27 -21.04 -6.78
C PRO A 364 7.58 -20.70 -5.32
N THR A 365 7.18 -21.56 -4.38
CA THR A 365 7.46 -21.38 -2.94
C THR A 365 8.04 -22.62 -2.27
N ASP A 366 8.61 -23.55 -3.04
CA ASP A 366 9.24 -24.76 -2.53
C ASP A 366 10.26 -24.48 -1.41
N HIS A 367 11.05 -23.41 -1.54
CA HIS A 367 12.02 -23.01 -0.52
C HIS A 367 11.39 -22.64 0.82
N PHE A 368 10.17 -22.08 0.86
CA PHE A 368 9.47 -21.86 2.13
C PHE A 368 9.10 -23.17 2.77
N LEU A 369 8.63 -24.13 1.99
CA LEU A 369 8.25 -25.44 2.52
C LEU A 369 9.48 -26.19 3.05
N LEU A 370 10.59 -26.21 2.30
CA LEU A 370 11.81 -26.97 2.62
C LEU A 370 12.62 -26.45 3.82
N ASN A 371 12.59 -25.13 4.04
CA ASN A 371 13.41 -24.48 5.08
C ASN A 371 12.63 -24.16 6.36
N PHE A 372 11.30 -24.24 6.35
CA PHE A 372 10.48 -23.87 7.51
C PHE A 372 10.67 -24.78 8.72
N SER A 373 10.87 -24.18 9.90
CA SER A 373 11.07 -24.89 11.17
C SER A 373 10.07 -24.50 12.27
N GLY A 374 9.09 -23.65 11.94
CA GLY A 374 8.07 -23.14 12.85
C GLY A 374 6.91 -24.12 13.11
N ARG A 375 5.81 -23.58 13.64
CA ARG A 375 4.63 -24.35 14.08
C ARG A 375 3.51 -24.38 13.05
N SER A 376 3.35 -23.32 12.26
CA SER A 376 2.25 -23.25 11.28
C SER A 376 2.67 -22.55 10.01
N LEU A 377 2.47 -23.24 8.88
CA LEU A 377 2.78 -22.73 7.55
C LEU A 377 1.53 -22.71 6.67
N PHE A 378 1.24 -21.56 6.08
CA PHE A 378 0.19 -21.38 5.08
C PHE A 378 0.83 -20.86 3.79
N LEU A 379 0.82 -21.66 2.74
CA LEU A 379 1.21 -21.26 1.39
C LEU A 379 -0.06 -21.13 0.56
N GLU A 380 -0.39 -19.92 0.12
CA GLU A 380 -1.66 -19.60 -0.53
C GLU A 380 -1.45 -19.11 -1.96
N ASN A 381 -2.37 -19.50 -2.85
CA ASN A 381 -2.26 -19.18 -4.28
C ASN A 381 -0.85 -19.43 -4.82
N THR A 382 -0.26 -20.57 -4.47
CA THR A 382 1.17 -20.81 -4.70
C THR A 382 1.43 -21.85 -5.79
N ASN A 383 2.69 -22.05 -6.16
CA ASN A 383 3.11 -23.21 -6.93
C ASN A 383 4.18 -23.96 -6.14
N VAL A 384 3.92 -25.23 -5.80
CA VAL A 384 4.84 -26.10 -5.06
C VAL A 384 4.85 -27.45 -5.77
N GLN A 385 6.04 -28.00 -5.98
CA GLN A 385 6.19 -29.28 -6.65
C GLN A 385 5.68 -30.42 -5.75
N LYS A 386 5.06 -31.43 -6.37
CA LYS A 386 4.55 -32.60 -5.64
C LYS A 386 5.67 -33.36 -4.92
N GLU A 387 6.86 -33.39 -5.52
CA GLU A 387 8.07 -34.01 -4.98
C GLU A 387 8.47 -33.34 -3.65
N THR A 388 8.40 -32.01 -3.58
CA THR A 388 8.69 -31.23 -2.38
C THR A 388 7.71 -31.55 -1.25
N ILE A 389 6.42 -31.68 -1.55
CA ILE A 389 5.41 -32.10 -0.56
C ILE A 389 5.71 -33.51 -0.03
N ILE A 390 6.03 -34.45 -0.93
CA ILE A 390 6.39 -35.83 -0.57
C ILE A 390 7.64 -35.86 0.32
N GLU A 391 8.66 -35.09 -0.04
CA GLU A 391 9.89 -34.97 0.75
C GLU A 391 9.60 -34.46 2.15
N CYS A 392 8.78 -33.42 2.28
CA CYS A 392 8.46 -32.83 3.58
C CYS A 392 7.70 -33.81 4.47
N LEU A 393 6.73 -34.53 3.91
CA LEU A 393 5.97 -35.53 4.65
C LEU A 393 6.83 -36.72 5.07
N ARG A 394 7.78 -37.17 4.23
CA ARG A 394 8.76 -38.20 4.61
C ARG A 394 9.69 -37.74 5.73
N ALA A 395 10.18 -36.49 5.64
CA ALA A 395 11.05 -35.91 6.65
C ALA A 395 10.33 -35.73 8.00
N TRP A 396 9.04 -35.38 7.98
CA TRP A 396 8.19 -35.41 9.18
C TRP A 396 8.02 -36.85 9.70
N ASN A 397 7.63 -37.80 8.85
CA ASN A 397 7.34 -39.19 9.24
C ASN A 397 8.54 -39.92 9.87
N SER A 398 9.75 -39.55 9.46
CA SER A 398 11.03 -40.07 9.97
C SER A 398 11.64 -39.25 11.10
N ASP A 399 10.92 -38.22 11.58
CA ASP A 399 11.36 -37.29 12.63
C ASP A 399 12.69 -36.58 12.32
N MET A 400 13.07 -36.51 11.03
CA MET A 400 14.28 -35.81 10.57
C MET A 400 14.09 -34.28 10.56
N ARG A 401 12.88 -33.81 10.21
CA ARG A 401 12.51 -32.37 10.20
C ARG A 401 11.05 -32.19 10.63
N TYR A 402 10.66 -30.93 10.84
CA TYR A 402 9.28 -30.51 11.13
C TYR A 402 8.72 -31.01 12.48
N GLN A 403 9.57 -31.22 13.49
CA GLN A 403 9.15 -31.69 14.82
C GLN A 403 8.26 -30.67 15.54
N ASN A 404 8.41 -29.37 15.21
CA ASN A 404 7.60 -28.29 15.75
C ASN A 404 6.26 -28.08 15.02
N LEU A 405 6.11 -28.68 13.83
CA LEU A 405 4.98 -28.44 12.95
C LEU A 405 3.68 -28.94 13.59
N ASN A 406 2.72 -28.04 13.71
CA ASN A 406 1.35 -28.35 14.14
C ASN A 406 0.39 -28.32 12.94
N PHE A 407 0.63 -27.44 11.97
CA PHE A 407 -0.29 -27.24 10.84
C PHE A 407 0.45 -26.80 9.57
N LEU A 408 0.13 -27.43 8.46
CA LEU A 408 0.57 -27.06 7.12
C LEU A 408 -0.65 -26.96 6.21
N SER A 409 -0.79 -25.86 5.49
CA SER A 409 -1.77 -25.70 4.42
C SER A 409 -1.09 -25.16 3.17
N ILE A 410 -1.35 -25.82 2.05
CA ILE A 410 -0.88 -25.44 0.73
C ILE A 410 -2.10 -25.33 -0.16
N GLU A 411 -2.40 -24.12 -0.62
CA GLU A 411 -3.38 -23.83 -1.64
C GLU A 411 -2.63 -23.46 -2.92
N LEU A 412 -2.76 -24.32 -3.93
CA LEU A 412 -2.16 -24.08 -5.23
C LEU A 412 -2.96 -23.03 -6.02
N TYR A 413 -2.22 -22.23 -6.79
CA TYR A 413 -2.78 -21.35 -7.81
C TYR A 413 -3.51 -22.18 -8.87
N ASP A 414 -2.82 -23.21 -9.38
CA ASP A 414 -3.34 -24.21 -10.31
C ASP A 414 -3.92 -25.43 -9.57
N VAL A 415 -4.00 -26.59 -10.24
CA VAL A 415 -4.53 -27.84 -9.68
C VAL A 415 -3.45 -28.93 -9.59
N PHE A 416 -3.50 -29.74 -8.53
CA PHE A 416 -2.77 -30.99 -8.43
C PHE A 416 -3.21 -31.95 -9.53
N THR A 417 -2.27 -32.39 -10.36
CA THR A 417 -2.51 -33.42 -11.38
C THR A 417 -2.42 -34.85 -10.82
N ASP A 418 -1.72 -35.04 -9.69
CA ASP A 418 -1.30 -36.37 -9.20
C ASP A 418 -1.63 -36.63 -7.71
N VAL A 419 -2.82 -36.22 -7.23
CA VAL A 419 -3.24 -36.37 -5.83
C VAL A 419 -3.03 -37.80 -5.29
N ARG A 420 -3.36 -38.82 -6.09
CA ARG A 420 -3.21 -40.23 -5.69
C ARG A 420 -1.76 -40.65 -5.48
N GLN A 421 -0.81 -40.06 -6.20
CA GLN A 421 0.61 -40.42 -6.06
C GLN A 421 1.15 -40.01 -4.70
N ILE A 422 0.82 -38.78 -4.24
CA ILE A 422 1.23 -38.28 -2.92
C ILE A 422 0.62 -39.16 -1.82
N MET A 423 -0.66 -39.50 -1.96
CA MET A 423 -1.38 -40.36 -1.01
C MET A 423 -0.75 -41.76 -0.88
N ASN A 424 -0.36 -42.37 -2.00
CA ASN A 424 0.20 -43.71 -2.03
C ASN A 424 1.62 -43.80 -1.42
N GLN A 425 2.28 -42.67 -1.14
CA GLN A 425 3.59 -42.66 -0.50
C GLN A 425 3.54 -42.97 1.00
N PHE A 426 2.36 -42.88 1.63
CA PHE A 426 2.22 -42.99 3.07
C PHE A 426 1.26 -44.13 3.45
N ASN A 427 1.50 -44.72 4.62
CA ASN A 427 0.62 -45.73 5.20
C ASN A 427 -0.64 -45.06 5.78
N VAL A 428 -1.47 -44.52 4.90
CA VAL A 428 -2.69 -43.80 5.25
C VAL A 428 -3.70 -44.76 5.86
N LYS A 429 -4.16 -44.42 7.06
CA LYS A 429 -5.24 -45.09 7.77
C LYS A 429 -6.51 -44.23 7.70
N GLU A 430 -7.66 -44.88 7.82
CA GLU A 430 -8.96 -44.21 7.79
C GLU A 430 -9.77 -44.58 9.04
N ILE A 431 -10.37 -43.57 9.66
CA ILE A 431 -11.29 -43.73 10.79
C ILE A 431 -12.61 -44.31 10.28
N GLU A 432 -13.19 -45.23 11.05
CA GLU A 432 -14.50 -45.86 10.79
C GLU A 432 -15.56 -44.83 10.36
N LYS A 433 -16.35 -45.16 9.33
CA LYS A 433 -17.29 -44.24 8.69
C LYS A 433 -18.39 -43.77 9.65
N GLU A 434 -18.71 -44.61 10.62
CA GLU A 434 -19.77 -44.42 11.61
C GLU A 434 -19.39 -43.36 12.67
N ARG A 435 -18.10 -43.03 12.82
CA ARG A 435 -17.62 -42.02 13.77
C ARG A 435 -17.61 -40.63 13.14
N ASN A 436 -17.60 -39.57 13.93
CA ASN A 436 -17.38 -38.22 13.37
C ASN A 436 -15.90 -38.00 13.06
N PRO A 437 -15.56 -37.26 11.98
CA PRO A 437 -14.17 -36.91 11.74
C PRO A 437 -13.68 -35.96 12.85
N PRO A 438 -12.47 -36.16 13.40
CA PRO A 438 -11.87 -35.19 14.29
C PRO A 438 -11.68 -33.85 13.58
N VAL A 439 -11.97 -32.77 14.31
CA VAL A 439 -11.78 -31.40 13.84
C VAL A 439 -10.56 -30.82 14.53
N PHE A 440 -9.50 -30.56 13.75
CA PHE A 440 -8.36 -29.79 14.23
C PHE A 440 -8.65 -28.30 14.06
N MET A 441 -8.55 -27.52 15.13
CA MET A 441 -8.74 -26.08 15.10
C MET A 441 -7.41 -25.36 15.29
N ILE A 442 -7.08 -24.44 14.38
CA ILE A 442 -5.94 -23.54 14.54
C ILE A 442 -6.42 -22.08 14.54
N PRO A 443 -6.08 -21.28 15.57
CA PRO A 443 -6.34 -19.85 15.53
C PRO A 443 -5.53 -19.19 14.41
N ARG A 444 -6.22 -18.41 13.58
CA ARG A 444 -5.67 -17.66 12.45
C ARG A 444 -6.12 -16.21 12.54
N ARG A 445 -5.18 -15.27 12.53
CA ARG A 445 -5.51 -13.84 12.46
C ARG A 445 -5.94 -13.47 11.04
N SER A 446 -7.06 -12.76 10.93
CA SER A 446 -7.58 -12.33 9.63
C SER A 446 -6.78 -11.20 9.01
N PHE A 447 -6.69 -11.29 7.70
CA PHE A 447 -6.02 -10.36 6.82
C PHE A 447 -6.92 -9.17 6.43
N PHE A 448 -8.24 -9.35 6.46
CA PHE A 448 -9.24 -8.34 6.03
C PHE A 448 -10.12 -7.83 7.17
N LEU A 449 -10.20 -8.58 8.28
CA LEU A 449 -11.06 -8.27 9.41
C LEU A 449 -10.20 -8.09 10.67
N SER A 450 -10.59 -7.16 11.54
CA SER A 450 -10.06 -7.14 12.89
C SER A 450 -10.55 -8.39 13.64
N GLY A 451 -9.67 -9.36 13.87
CA GLY A 451 -10.01 -10.54 14.66
C GLY A 451 -9.15 -11.79 14.39
N THR A 452 -9.32 -12.77 15.26
CA THR A 452 -8.80 -14.13 15.09
C THR A 452 -9.98 -15.05 14.75
N TYR A 453 -9.88 -15.83 13.68
CA TYR A 453 -10.83 -16.89 13.34
C TYR A 453 -10.13 -18.25 13.43
N SER A 454 -10.88 -19.33 13.58
CA SER A 454 -10.35 -20.69 13.52
C SER A 454 -10.32 -21.20 12.08
N VAL A 455 -9.20 -21.77 11.65
CA VAL A 455 -9.20 -22.69 10.50
C VAL A 455 -9.46 -24.09 11.03
N GLU A 456 -10.39 -24.78 10.39
CA GLU A 456 -10.81 -26.12 10.79
C GLU A 456 -10.38 -27.15 9.75
N LEU A 457 -9.74 -28.22 10.20
CA LEU A 457 -9.47 -29.40 9.39
C LEU A 457 -10.24 -30.59 9.95
N ALA A 458 -11.36 -30.93 9.31
CA ALA A 458 -12.09 -32.16 9.57
C ALA A 458 -11.63 -33.25 8.59
N SER A 459 -10.98 -34.31 9.08
CA SER A 459 -10.58 -35.43 8.23
C SER A 459 -10.61 -36.78 8.94
N ARG A 460 -11.05 -37.80 8.20
CA ARG A 460 -11.02 -39.21 8.62
C ARG A 460 -9.69 -39.88 8.31
N ARG A 461 -8.87 -39.26 7.46
CA ARG A 461 -7.61 -39.83 7.01
C ARG A 461 -6.49 -39.35 7.91
N TYR A 462 -5.68 -40.28 8.36
CA TYR A 462 -4.56 -40.00 9.21
C TYR A 462 -3.35 -40.89 8.88
N VAL A 463 -2.18 -40.44 9.31
CA VAL A 463 -0.92 -41.17 9.27
C VAL A 463 -0.31 -41.18 10.66
N VAL A 464 0.52 -42.20 10.92
CA VAL A 464 1.25 -42.33 12.19
C VAL A 464 2.73 -42.17 11.87
N ASN A 465 3.37 -41.25 12.56
CA ASN A 465 4.81 -41.04 12.48
C ASN A 465 5.55 -42.31 12.91
N GLU A 466 6.42 -42.83 12.05
CA GLU A 466 7.12 -44.10 12.29
C GLU A 466 8.13 -44.03 13.43
N SER A 467 8.64 -42.84 13.74
CA SER A 467 9.72 -42.64 14.72
C SER A 467 9.21 -42.28 16.11
N ASN A 468 8.22 -41.39 16.21
CA ASN A 468 7.69 -40.90 17.49
C ASN A 468 6.24 -41.34 17.80
N GLY A 469 5.56 -42.00 16.87
CA GLY A 469 4.20 -42.51 17.06
C GLY A 469 3.09 -41.45 17.07
N HIS A 470 3.42 -40.17 16.84
CA HIS A 470 2.43 -39.09 16.75
C HIS A 470 1.55 -39.23 15.52
N VAL A 471 0.29 -38.82 15.65
CA VAL A 471 -0.69 -38.87 14.56
C VAL A 471 -0.74 -37.55 13.81
N ALA A 472 -0.95 -37.59 12.50
CA ALA A 472 -1.38 -36.41 11.74
C ALA A 472 -2.63 -36.72 10.92
N THR A 473 -3.63 -35.84 10.97
CA THR A 473 -4.75 -35.88 10.02
C THR A 473 -4.43 -35.01 8.83
N PHE A 474 -4.98 -35.37 7.67
CA PHE A 474 -4.73 -34.58 6.48
C PHE A 474 -5.93 -34.62 5.53
N SER A 475 -6.07 -33.59 4.72
CA SER A 475 -7.05 -33.50 3.64
C SER A 475 -6.35 -33.07 2.38
N MET A 476 -6.73 -33.67 1.25
CA MET A 476 -6.27 -33.22 -0.05
C MET A 476 -7.42 -33.17 -1.04
N SER A 477 -7.54 -32.04 -1.71
CA SER A 477 -8.33 -31.83 -2.91
C SER A 477 -7.43 -31.51 -4.09
N ASN A 478 -8.01 -31.21 -5.25
CA ASN A 478 -7.24 -30.81 -6.43
C ASN A 478 -6.54 -29.45 -6.25
N LYS A 479 -6.88 -28.64 -5.24
CA LYS A 479 -6.23 -27.34 -5.01
C LYS A 479 -5.57 -27.19 -3.66
N ILE A 480 -6.05 -27.93 -2.67
CA ILE A 480 -5.68 -27.71 -1.27
C ILE A 480 -5.09 -29.00 -0.71
N PHE A 481 -3.90 -28.90 -0.15
CA PHE A 481 -3.34 -29.86 0.78
C PHE A 481 -3.36 -29.25 2.19
N ALA A 482 -3.86 -30.00 3.16
CA ALA A 482 -3.85 -29.60 4.56
C ALA A 482 -3.40 -30.77 5.42
N PHE A 483 -2.54 -30.50 6.40
CA PHE A 483 -1.91 -31.49 7.26
C PHE A 483 -1.83 -30.93 8.69
N ALA A 484 -2.42 -31.64 9.66
CA ALA A 484 -2.48 -31.23 11.05
C ALA A 484 -1.93 -32.32 11.96
N VAL A 485 -0.97 -31.96 12.80
CA VAL A 485 -0.26 -32.88 13.69
C VAL A 485 -0.93 -32.89 15.06
N TRP A 486 -1.37 -34.07 15.46
CA TRP A 486 -1.86 -34.38 16.79
C TRP A 486 -0.68 -34.96 17.57
N ARG A 487 -0.16 -34.21 18.56
CA ARG A 487 0.92 -34.66 19.47
C ARG A 487 0.40 -35.70 20.47
N MET A 488 -0.10 -36.80 19.93
CA MET A 488 -0.77 -37.89 20.62
C MET A 488 -0.43 -39.19 19.89
N THR A 489 -0.26 -40.28 20.63
CA THR A 489 -0.10 -41.61 20.04
C THR A 489 -1.35 -42.04 19.29
N GLU A 490 -1.23 -43.02 18.38
CA GLU A 490 -2.39 -43.55 17.65
C GLU A 490 -3.52 -44.01 18.57
N LYS A 491 -3.18 -44.66 19.68
CA LYS A 491 -4.17 -45.12 20.66
C LYS A 491 -4.92 -43.94 21.29
N GLU A 492 -4.19 -42.95 21.82
CA GLU A 492 -4.80 -41.77 22.46
C GLU A 492 -5.64 -40.95 21.47
N PHE A 493 -5.19 -40.87 20.21
CA PHE A 493 -5.94 -40.22 19.14
C PHE A 493 -7.25 -40.96 18.85
N LEU A 494 -7.21 -42.28 18.68
CA LEU A 494 -8.43 -43.06 18.42
C LEU A 494 -9.39 -43.06 19.61
N ASP A 495 -8.89 -43.08 20.85
CA ASP A 495 -9.70 -42.95 22.06
C ASP A 495 -10.43 -41.58 22.08
N LYS A 496 -9.73 -40.50 21.74
CA LYS A 496 -10.31 -39.15 21.64
C LYS A 496 -11.38 -39.02 20.55
N VAL A 497 -11.26 -39.74 19.43
CA VAL A 497 -12.27 -39.74 18.36
C VAL A 497 -13.45 -40.67 18.67
N SER A 498 -13.30 -41.56 19.66
CA SER A 498 -14.34 -42.49 20.08
C SER A 498 -15.30 -41.92 21.12
N SER A 499 -14.92 -40.83 21.79
CA SER A 499 -15.74 -40.06 22.75
C SER A 499 -16.53 -38.96 22.05
#